data_AF-A0A9J6D5J5-F1
#
_entry.id   AF-A0A9J6D5J5-F1
#
_cell.length_a   1.000
_cell.length_b   1.000
_cell.length_c   1.000
_cell.angle_alpha   90.00
_cell.angle_beta   90.00
_cell.angle_gamma   90.00
#
_symmetry.space_group_name_H-M   'P 1'
#
loop_
_entity.id
_entity.type
_entity.pdbx_description
1 polymer ?
#
loop_
_entity_poly.entity_id
_entity_poly.type
_entity_poly.pdbx_seq_one_letter_code
_entity_poly.pdbx_strand_id
1 'polypeptide(L)'
;MKPRTQTHQHTHTCYKCGRTKCRFGMPFMPSDETRTVVPFPPAPEGDDAESERERQRLEVLKKKYDEMHEGLESGDFEDLASFLRAFGLHSEKEYMDVLRAGLSRPCVLHRRTPAEKFVNAFNAWIGRVLDLNMDMQIILDHYACASYVVDYVNKSDHGMSNLKRTVAEILKTNPNDDIEAVIRKLRMDILKGIEMSAQEAAR
;
A
#
# COMPACT_ATOMS: atom_id res chain seq x y z
N MET A 1 2.36 -25.32 -2.72
CA MET A 1 3.23 -24.96 -1.59
C MET A 1 3.28 -23.43 -1.53
N LYS A 2 2.75 -22.79 -0.47
CA LYS A 2 2.82 -21.32 -0.32
C LYS A 2 4.25 -20.95 0.07
N PRO A 3 4.99 -20.15 -0.71
CA PRO A 3 6.35 -19.78 -0.33
C PRO A 3 6.28 -18.79 0.83
N ARG A 4 6.84 -19.21 1.98
CA ARG A 4 6.83 -18.45 3.24
C ARG A 4 7.29 -17.00 3.06
N THR A 5 8.31 -16.81 2.22
CA THR A 5 8.94 -15.50 1.96
C THR A 5 8.09 -14.55 1.13
N GLN A 6 7.04 -15.03 0.46
CA GLN A 6 6.15 -14.21 -0.37
C GLN A 6 4.81 -13.92 0.33
N THR A 7 4.62 -14.48 1.52
CA THR A 7 3.41 -14.26 2.29
C THR A 7 3.60 -13.02 3.15
N HIS A 8 2.81 -12.00 2.87
CA HIS A 8 2.78 -10.79 3.67
C HIS A 8 2.23 -11.06 5.05
N GLN A 9 2.87 -10.46 6.04
CA GLN A 9 2.41 -10.43 7.41
C GLN A 9 2.21 -8.97 7.80
N HIS A 10 1.04 -8.65 8.32
CA HIS A 10 0.80 -7.30 8.80
C HIS A 10 1.78 -6.96 9.92
N THR A 11 2.47 -5.84 9.73
CA THR A 11 3.38 -5.25 10.72
C THR A 11 2.97 -3.81 10.97
N HIS A 12 3.55 -3.17 11.99
CA HIS A 12 3.31 -1.74 12.26
C HIS A 12 3.52 -0.84 11.03
N THR A 13 4.40 -1.23 10.10
CA THR A 13 4.64 -0.46 8.86
C THR A 13 3.42 -0.42 7.93
N CYS A 14 2.52 -1.39 8.01
CA CYS A 14 1.29 -1.45 7.21
C CYS A 14 0.33 -0.31 7.53
N TYR A 15 0.31 0.10 8.79
CA TYR A 15 -0.61 1.10 9.36
C TYR A 15 0.08 2.44 9.63
N LYS A 16 1.29 2.63 9.09
CA LYS A 16 2.07 3.88 9.24
C LYS A 16 1.24 5.09 8.79
N CYS A 17 1.39 6.20 9.51
CA CYS A 17 0.63 7.44 9.32
C CYS A 17 -0.87 7.31 9.64
N GLY A 18 -1.24 6.48 10.62
CA GLY A 18 -2.63 6.38 11.11
C GLY A 18 -3.58 5.70 10.12
N ARG A 19 -3.05 4.89 9.21
CA ARG A 19 -3.89 4.17 8.23
C ARG A 19 -4.62 3.03 8.92
N THR A 20 -5.92 2.91 8.64
CA THR A 20 -6.75 1.79 9.09
C THR A 20 -6.62 0.57 8.18
N LYS A 21 -6.32 0.79 6.90
CA LYS A 21 -6.10 -0.25 5.90
C LYS A 21 -4.61 -0.46 5.62
N CYS A 22 -4.26 -1.68 5.21
CA CYS A 22 -2.90 -2.00 4.83
C CYS A 22 -2.41 -1.09 3.69
N ARG A 23 -1.28 -0.40 3.89
CA ARG A 23 -0.71 0.48 2.84
C ARG A 23 -0.39 -0.23 1.53
N PHE A 24 -0.20 -1.55 1.56
CA PHE A 24 0.11 -2.39 0.40
C PHE A 24 -1.16 -2.89 -0.32
N GLY A 25 -2.35 -2.53 0.17
CA GLY A 25 -3.63 -2.93 -0.44
C GLY A 25 -4.05 -4.37 -0.16
N MET A 26 -3.58 -4.94 0.95
CA MET A 26 -3.95 -6.30 1.37
C MET A 26 -5.10 -6.30 2.39
N PRO A 27 -5.96 -7.34 2.38
CA PRO A 27 -5.95 -8.51 1.49
C PRO A 27 -6.21 -8.21 0.02
N PHE A 28 -5.51 -8.93 -0.87
CA PHE A 28 -5.75 -8.86 -2.30
C PHE A 28 -7.03 -9.61 -2.68
N MET A 29 -7.87 -8.94 -3.46
CA MET A 29 -9.14 -9.47 -3.95
C MET A 29 -8.95 -10.74 -4.81
N PRO A 30 -9.77 -11.80 -4.61
CA PRO A 30 -9.65 -13.05 -5.36
C PRO A 30 -10.11 -12.90 -6.82
N SER A 31 -9.52 -13.68 -7.72
CA SER A 31 -9.93 -13.70 -9.12
C SER A 31 -9.52 -15.00 -9.80
N ASP A 32 -10.36 -15.50 -10.69
CA ASP A 32 -10.06 -16.70 -11.48
C ASP A 32 -9.15 -16.38 -12.68
N GLU A 33 -8.95 -15.11 -13.01
CA GLU A 33 -8.16 -14.66 -14.14
C GLU A 33 -7.30 -13.44 -13.80
N THR A 34 -6.20 -13.26 -14.53
CA THR A 34 -5.41 -12.03 -14.44
C THR A 34 -5.97 -11.00 -15.40
N ARG A 35 -6.32 -9.82 -14.91
CA ARG A 35 -6.93 -8.75 -15.72
C ARG A 35 -6.59 -7.37 -15.19
N THR A 36 -6.64 -6.38 -16.06
CA THR A 36 -6.50 -4.98 -15.66
C THR A 36 -7.85 -4.45 -15.18
N VAL A 37 -7.86 -3.81 -14.01
CA VAL A 37 -9.04 -3.11 -13.49
C VAL A 37 -8.77 -1.63 -13.56
N VAL A 38 -9.64 -0.90 -14.26
CA VAL A 38 -9.60 0.56 -14.36
C VAL A 38 -10.71 1.13 -13.49
N PRO A 39 -10.40 1.93 -12.46
CA PRO A 39 -11.39 2.56 -11.61
C PRO A 39 -12.46 3.32 -12.39
N PHE A 40 -13.61 3.55 -11.75
CA PHE A 40 -14.53 4.55 -12.26
C PHE A 40 -13.88 5.93 -12.24
N PRO A 41 -14.28 6.84 -13.17
CA PRO A 41 -13.86 8.23 -13.08
C PRO A 41 -14.28 8.83 -11.73
N PRO A 42 -13.65 9.95 -11.31
CA PRO A 42 -14.09 10.70 -10.14
C PRO A 42 -15.59 10.97 -10.22
N ALA A 43 -16.25 10.93 -9.07
CA ALA A 43 -17.68 11.16 -9.03
C ALA A 43 -17.99 12.57 -9.59
N PRO A 44 -19.08 12.72 -10.36
CA PRO A 44 -19.38 13.99 -11.01
C PRO A 44 -19.62 15.11 -9.99
N GLU A 45 -19.14 16.31 -10.31
CA GLU A 45 -19.25 17.50 -9.46
C GLU A 45 -20.55 18.29 -9.67
N GLY A 46 -21.41 17.86 -10.60
CA GLY A 46 -22.68 18.54 -10.90
C GLY A 46 -23.72 18.37 -9.79
N ASP A 47 -24.55 19.40 -9.62
CA ASP A 47 -25.71 19.38 -8.70
C ASP A 47 -27.00 18.89 -9.38
N ASP A 48 -26.92 18.44 -10.64
CA ASP A 48 -28.05 17.88 -11.35
C ASP A 48 -28.40 16.48 -10.81
N ALA A 49 -29.64 16.05 -11.08
CA ALA A 49 -30.16 14.80 -10.56
C ALA A 49 -29.41 13.56 -11.11
N GLU A 50 -28.73 13.64 -12.25
CA GLU A 50 -27.93 12.55 -12.80
C GLU A 50 -26.61 12.41 -12.03
N SER A 51 -25.92 13.53 -11.81
CA SER A 51 -24.69 13.60 -11.01
C SER A 51 -24.90 13.11 -9.57
N GLU A 52 -26.01 13.47 -8.94
CA GLU A 52 -26.38 12.97 -7.61
C GLU A 52 -26.62 11.45 -7.62
N ARG A 53 -27.34 10.92 -8.62
CA ARG A 53 -27.58 9.47 -8.74
C ARG A 53 -26.29 8.67 -8.90
N GLU A 54 -25.36 9.16 -9.73
CA GLU A 54 -24.09 8.46 -9.95
C GLU A 54 -23.20 8.53 -8.70
N ARG A 55 -23.17 9.66 -7.97
CA ARG A 55 -22.49 9.76 -6.67
C ARG A 55 -22.99 8.72 -5.68
N GLN A 56 -24.30 8.63 -5.51
CA GLN A 56 -24.94 7.65 -4.62
C GLN A 56 -24.61 6.22 -5.05
N ARG A 57 -24.65 5.92 -6.35
CA ARG A 57 -24.30 4.60 -6.89
C ARG A 57 -22.84 4.24 -6.58
N LEU A 58 -21.90 5.15 -6.82
CA LEU A 58 -20.47 4.93 -6.54
C LEU A 58 -20.21 4.77 -5.04
N GLU A 59 -20.91 5.51 -4.19
CA GLU A 59 -20.81 5.38 -2.73
C GLU A 59 -21.29 4.01 -2.24
N VAL A 60 -22.43 3.52 -2.75
CA VAL A 60 -22.93 2.17 -2.43
C VAL A 60 -21.94 1.09 -2.86
N LEU A 61 -21.39 1.19 -4.07
CA LEU A 61 -20.39 0.23 -4.56
C LEU A 61 -19.10 0.28 -3.75
N LYS A 62 -18.64 1.47 -3.36
CA LYS A 62 -17.45 1.65 -2.53
C LYS A 62 -17.63 1.09 -1.13
N LYS A 63 -18.81 1.30 -0.51
CA LYS A 63 -19.14 0.68 0.77
C LYS A 63 -19.13 -0.84 0.65
N LYS A 64 -19.68 -1.38 -0.43
CA LYS A 64 -19.65 -2.82 -0.70
C LYS A 64 -18.22 -3.36 -0.84
N TYR A 65 -17.35 -2.62 -1.52
CA TYR A 65 -15.93 -2.96 -1.62
C TYR A 65 -15.26 -3.03 -0.24
N ASP A 66 -15.53 -2.05 0.62
CA ASP A 66 -14.97 -2.01 1.98
C ASP A 66 -15.46 -3.17 2.84
N GLU A 67 -16.76 -3.48 2.79
CA GLU A 67 -17.34 -4.67 3.44
C GLU A 67 -16.68 -5.97 2.95
N MET A 68 -16.49 -6.10 1.63
CA MET A 68 -15.80 -7.25 1.04
C MET A 68 -14.35 -7.36 1.45
N HIS A 69 -13.65 -6.23 1.54
CA HIS A 69 -12.24 -6.19 1.93
C HIS A 69 -12.05 -6.59 3.39
N GLU A 70 -12.88 -6.05 4.29
CA GLU A 70 -12.87 -6.40 5.72
C GLU A 70 -13.29 -7.86 5.97
N GLY A 71 -14.31 -8.33 5.25
CA GLY A 71 -14.75 -9.71 5.36
C GLY A 71 -13.75 -10.70 4.74
N LEU A 72 -13.01 -10.32 3.70
CA LEU A 72 -11.89 -11.11 3.18
C LEU A 72 -10.72 -11.15 4.15
N GLU A 73 -10.47 -10.08 4.90
CA GLU A 73 -9.38 -10.01 5.88
C GLU A 73 -9.66 -10.95 7.07
N SER A 74 -10.88 -10.91 7.59
CA SER A 74 -11.31 -11.66 8.77
C SER A 74 -11.79 -13.09 8.49
N GLY A 75 -12.33 -13.35 7.29
CA GLY A 75 -12.91 -14.63 6.91
C GLY A 75 -12.04 -15.43 5.95
N ASP A 76 -12.23 -16.75 5.96
CA ASP A 76 -11.62 -17.66 5.00
C ASP A 76 -12.69 -18.20 4.05
N PHE A 77 -12.36 -18.21 2.76
CA PHE A 77 -13.23 -18.66 1.68
C PHE A 77 -12.48 -19.69 0.85
N GLU A 78 -13.19 -20.72 0.39
CA GLU A 78 -12.60 -21.82 -0.38
C GLU A 78 -12.22 -21.38 -1.80
N ASP A 79 -13.12 -20.65 -2.44
CA ASP A 79 -13.03 -20.26 -3.85
C ASP A 79 -13.67 -18.88 -4.10
N LEU A 80 -13.54 -18.37 -5.32
CA LEU A 80 -14.16 -17.10 -5.70
C LEU A 80 -15.69 -17.17 -5.58
N ALA A 81 -16.31 -18.29 -5.97
CA ALA A 81 -17.76 -18.42 -6.00
C ALA A 81 -18.40 -18.35 -4.60
N SER A 82 -17.80 -18.98 -3.59
CA SER A 82 -18.20 -18.92 -2.18
C SER A 82 -18.04 -17.52 -1.61
N PHE A 83 -16.94 -16.84 -1.95
CA PHE A 83 -16.73 -15.44 -1.61
C PHE A 83 -17.83 -14.54 -2.20
N LEU A 84 -18.08 -14.62 -3.51
CA LEU A 84 -19.11 -13.81 -4.17
C LEU A 84 -20.52 -14.06 -3.59
N ARG A 85 -20.87 -15.33 -3.33
CA ARG A 85 -22.14 -15.69 -2.68
C ARG A 85 -22.29 -15.09 -1.29
N ALA A 86 -21.21 -15.07 -0.49
CA ALA A 86 -21.24 -14.51 0.87
C ALA A 86 -21.57 -13.00 0.86
N PHE A 87 -21.18 -12.29 -0.20
CA PHE A 87 -21.50 -10.87 -0.36
C PHE A 87 -22.69 -10.59 -1.28
N GLY A 88 -23.44 -11.62 -1.70
CA GLY A 88 -24.62 -11.46 -2.55
C GLY A 88 -24.32 -10.92 -3.95
N LEU A 89 -23.14 -11.24 -4.50
CA LEU A 89 -22.78 -10.94 -5.89
C LEU A 89 -23.07 -12.16 -6.76
N HIS A 90 -23.84 -11.96 -7.81
CA HIS A 90 -24.33 -13.05 -8.67
C HIS A 90 -23.74 -13.02 -10.07
N SER A 91 -23.08 -11.92 -10.44
CA SER A 91 -22.39 -11.82 -11.73
C SER A 91 -20.98 -11.27 -11.61
N GLU A 92 -20.14 -11.65 -12.57
CA GLU A 92 -18.79 -11.09 -12.72
C GLU A 92 -18.82 -9.57 -12.93
N LYS A 93 -19.82 -9.06 -13.65
CA LYS A 93 -19.99 -7.62 -13.87
C LYS A 93 -20.22 -6.87 -12.56
N GLU A 94 -21.09 -7.36 -11.68
CA GLU A 94 -21.31 -6.75 -10.37
C GLU A 94 -20.03 -6.72 -9.54
N TYR A 95 -19.29 -7.83 -9.55
CA TYR A 95 -18.00 -7.90 -8.86
C TYR A 95 -17.01 -6.87 -9.41
N MET A 96 -16.88 -6.77 -10.73
CA MET A 96 -16.01 -5.80 -11.37
C MET A 96 -16.44 -4.36 -11.10
N ASP A 97 -17.74 -4.05 -11.10
CA ASP A 97 -18.26 -2.72 -10.75
C ASP A 97 -17.87 -2.34 -9.30
N VAL A 98 -17.96 -3.27 -8.35
CA VAL A 98 -17.50 -3.05 -6.96
C VAL A 98 -15.99 -2.81 -6.89
N LEU A 99 -15.19 -3.62 -7.58
CA LEU A 99 -13.73 -3.43 -7.63
C LEU A 99 -13.35 -2.07 -8.22
N ARG A 100 -14.00 -1.66 -9.31
CA ARG A 100 -13.75 -0.36 -9.98
C ARG A 100 -14.14 0.83 -9.12
N ALA A 101 -15.12 0.70 -8.22
CA ALA A 101 -15.49 1.74 -7.27
C ALA A 101 -14.55 1.83 -6.06
N GLY A 102 -13.99 0.69 -5.62
CA GLY A 102 -13.10 0.64 -4.46
C GLY A 102 -11.64 1.00 -4.74
N LEU A 103 -11.16 0.72 -5.95
CA LEU A 103 -9.78 1.00 -6.35
C LEU A 103 -9.60 2.47 -6.73
N SER A 104 -8.51 3.07 -6.27
CA SER A 104 -8.19 4.49 -6.56
C SER A 104 -7.35 4.69 -7.82
N ARG A 105 -6.70 3.64 -8.31
CA ARG A 105 -5.81 3.68 -9.48
C ARG A 105 -5.95 2.41 -10.31
N PRO A 106 -5.67 2.47 -11.62
CA PRO A 106 -5.55 1.27 -12.44
C PRO A 106 -4.59 0.28 -11.80
N CYS A 107 -4.99 -0.99 -11.71
CA CYS A 107 -4.13 -2.04 -11.19
C CYS A 107 -4.35 -3.35 -11.95
N VAL A 108 -3.36 -4.23 -11.88
CA VAL A 108 -3.49 -5.61 -12.37
C VAL A 108 -4.03 -6.47 -11.23
N LEU A 109 -5.25 -6.96 -11.41
CA LEU A 109 -5.82 -8.00 -10.56
C LEU A 109 -5.23 -9.33 -11.04
N HIS A 110 -4.38 -9.95 -10.23
CA HIS A 110 -3.82 -11.26 -10.56
C HIS A 110 -4.79 -12.39 -10.22
N ARG A 111 -4.79 -13.44 -11.04
CA ARG A 111 -5.44 -14.71 -10.69
C ARG A 111 -4.94 -15.21 -9.34
N ARG A 112 -5.85 -15.37 -8.38
CA ARG A 112 -5.58 -15.87 -7.03
C ARG A 112 -6.85 -16.36 -6.36
N THR A 113 -6.72 -17.42 -5.57
CA THR A 113 -7.78 -17.90 -4.66
C THR A 113 -7.87 -17.01 -3.41
N PRO A 114 -9.00 -17.00 -2.68
CA PRO A 114 -9.10 -16.26 -1.41
C PRO A 114 -8.03 -16.69 -0.39
N ALA A 115 -7.59 -17.95 -0.43
CA ALA A 115 -6.49 -18.43 0.41
C ALA A 115 -5.14 -17.74 0.12
N GLU A 116 -4.97 -17.15 -1.05
CA GLU A 116 -3.76 -16.45 -1.51
C GLU A 116 -3.86 -14.92 -1.34
N LYS A 117 -4.86 -14.44 -0.58
CA LYS A 117 -5.12 -13.01 -0.31
C LYS A 117 -3.93 -12.22 0.25
N PHE A 118 -2.97 -12.89 0.88
CA PHE A 118 -1.74 -12.27 1.43
C PHE A 118 -0.47 -12.66 0.69
N VAL A 119 -0.57 -13.28 -0.49
CA VAL A 119 0.61 -13.68 -1.27
C VAL A 119 0.94 -12.59 -2.30
N ASN A 120 2.17 -12.09 -2.27
CA ASN A 120 2.66 -11.12 -3.25
C ASN A 120 2.72 -11.72 -4.65
N ALA A 121 2.73 -10.86 -5.67
CA ALA A 121 3.06 -11.30 -7.02
C ALA A 121 4.58 -11.53 -7.12
N PHE A 122 4.96 -12.75 -7.49
CA PHE A 122 6.35 -13.22 -7.41
C PHE A 122 6.67 -14.16 -8.58
N ASN A 123 7.92 -14.17 -9.03
CA ASN A 123 8.37 -15.11 -10.04
C ASN A 123 8.77 -16.43 -9.36
N ALA A 124 8.13 -17.54 -9.72
CA ALA A 124 8.36 -18.82 -9.07
C ALA A 124 9.78 -19.38 -9.28
N TRP A 125 10.46 -19.02 -10.37
CA TRP A 125 11.86 -19.40 -10.56
C TRP A 125 12.78 -18.57 -9.67
N ILE A 126 12.67 -17.24 -9.71
CA ILE A 126 13.48 -16.34 -8.86
C ILE A 126 13.29 -16.66 -7.38
N GLY A 127 12.04 -16.91 -6.97
CA GLY A 127 11.70 -17.15 -5.56
C GLY A 127 12.30 -18.45 -5.05
N ARG A 128 12.46 -19.45 -5.91
CA ARG A 128 13.14 -20.71 -5.56
C ARG A 128 14.66 -20.54 -5.48
N VAL A 129 15.24 -19.67 -6.30
CA VAL A 129 16.70 -19.50 -6.36
C VAL A 129 17.20 -18.56 -5.26
N LEU A 130 16.53 -17.43 -5.05
CA LEU A 130 16.99 -16.38 -4.14
C LEU A 130 16.40 -16.49 -2.73
N ASP A 131 15.21 -17.11 -2.59
CA ASP A 131 14.42 -17.14 -1.34
C ASP A 131 14.26 -15.75 -0.67
N LEU A 132 14.05 -14.72 -1.50
CA LEU A 132 13.80 -13.35 -1.07
C LEU A 132 12.35 -12.96 -1.33
N ASN A 133 11.77 -12.13 -0.45
CA ASN A 133 10.45 -11.54 -0.69
C ASN A 133 10.46 -10.70 -1.97
N MET A 134 9.48 -10.92 -2.84
CA MET A 134 9.28 -10.16 -4.07
C MET A 134 7.92 -9.47 -4.03
N ASP A 135 7.89 -8.26 -4.58
CA ASP A 135 6.68 -7.49 -4.84
C ASP A 135 6.77 -6.97 -6.28
N MET A 136 6.50 -7.86 -7.24
CA MET A 136 6.57 -7.53 -8.66
C MET A 136 5.25 -6.92 -9.11
N GLN A 137 5.30 -5.70 -9.65
CA GLN A 137 4.11 -4.98 -10.13
C GLN A 137 4.30 -4.60 -11.59
N ILE A 138 3.23 -4.75 -12.37
CA ILE A 138 3.19 -4.26 -13.75
C ILE A 138 3.00 -2.75 -13.71
N ILE A 139 3.85 -2.02 -14.42
CA ILE A 139 3.77 -0.56 -14.52
C ILE A 139 2.62 -0.21 -15.48
N LEU A 140 1.54 0.33 -14.93
CA LEU A 140 0.41 0.86 -15.70
C LEU A 140 0.48 2.39 -15.89
N ASP A 141 1.26 3.07 -15.05
CA ASP A 141 1.49 4.51 -15.10
C ASP A 141 3.00 4.80 -14.96
N HIS A 142 3.57 5.37 -16.02
CA HIS A 142 4.98 5.71 -16.10
C HIS A 142 5.38 6.87 -15.19
N TYR A 143 4.46 7.80 -14.90
CA TYR A 143 4.71 8.88 -13.94
C TYR A 143 4.78 8.34 -12.51
N ALA A 144 3.87 7.43 -12.15
CA ALA A 144 3.93 6.74 -10.87
C ALA A 144 5.24 5.94 -10.70
N CYS A 145 5.73 5.31 -11.77
CA CYS A 145 7.03 4.64 -11.77
C CYS A 145 8.19 5.63 -11.56
N ALA A 146 8.20 6.75 -12.28
CA ALA A 146 9.25 7.77 -12.15
C ALA A 146 9.26 8.36 -10.73
N SER A 147 8.10 8.72 -10.18
CA SER A 147 7.95 9.19 -8.80
C SER A 147 8.47 8.16 -7.80
N TYR A 148 8.13 6.88 -7.99
CA TYR A 148 8.61 5.81 -7.12
C TYR A 148 10.14 5.67 -7.15
N VAL A 149 10.76 5.76 -8.33
CA VAL A 149 12.23 5.71 -8.46
C VAL A 149 12.88 6.89 -7.74
N VAL A 150 12.33 8.11 -7.91
CA VAL A 150 12.80 9.32 -7.22
C VAL A 150 12.68 9.16 -5.70
N ASP A 151 11.53 8.71 -5.20
CA ASP A 151 11.31 8.44 -3.78
C ASP A 151 12.30 7.41 -3.23
N TYR A 152 12.67 6.42 -4.05
CA TYR A 152 13.62 5.39 -3.65
C TYR A 152 15.06 5.92 -3.62
N VAL A 153 15.47 6.73 -4.60
CA VAL A 153 16.79 7.39 -4.61
C VAL A 153 16.91 8.31 -3.38
N ASN A 154 15.86 9.04 -3.05
CA ASN A 154 15.82 9.93 -1.88
C ASN A 154 15.60 9.18 -0.56
N LYS A 155 15.54 7.84 -0.55
CA LYS A 155 15.24 7.06 0.64
C LYS A 155 16.33 7.17 1.71
N SER A 156 17.59 7.36 1.31
CA SER A 156 18.72 7.61 2.21
C SER A 156 18.53 8.88 3.03
N ASP A 157 17.90 9.92 2.47
CA ASP A 157 17.61 11.17 3.17
C ASP A 157 16.57 11.00 4.29
N HIS A 158 15.85 9.87 4.33
CA HIS A 158 14.97 9.56 5.46
C HIS A 158 15.71 9.27 6.77
N GLY A 159 17.03 9.00 6.75
CA GLY A 159 17.86 8.95 7.96
C GLY A 159 17.74 10.24 8.80
N MET A 160 17.57 11.38 8.12
CA MET A 160 17.30 12.67 8.76
C MET A 160 15.96 12.74 9.49
N SER A 161 14.99 11.86 9.21
CA SER A 161 13.69 11.86 9.90
C SER A 161 13.80 11.33 11.32
N ASN A 162 14.66 10.32 11.55
CA ASN A 162 14.99 9.86 12.90
C ASN A 162 15.72 10.95 13.66
N LEU A 163 16.68 11.61 13.01
CA LEU A 163 17.38 12.76 13.56
C LEU A 163 16.41 13.88 13.96
N LYS A 164 15.46 14.26 13.11
CA LYS A 164 14.42 15.26 13.42
C LYS A 164 13.57 14.87 14.63
N ARG A 165 13.28 13.58 14.80
CA ARG A 165 12.55 13.07 15.98
C ARG A 165 13.39 13.21 17.25
N THR A 166 14.66 12.84 17.20
CA THR A 166 15.62 13.01 18.30
C THR A 166 15.79 14.49 18.66
N VAL A 167 15.87 15.39 17.67
CA VAL A 167 15.87 16.85 17.90
C VAL A 167 14.63 17.28 18.66
N ALA A 168 13.45 16.86 18.20
CA ALA A 168 12.19 17.24 18.82
C ALA A 168 12.04 16.69 20.25
N GLU A 169 12.56 15.50 20.54
CA GLU A 169 12.60 14.93 21.89
C GLU A 169 13.55 15.72 22.81
N ILE A 170 14.78 16.03 22.36
CA ILE A 170 15.75 16.81 23.14
C ILE A 170 15.21 18.19 23.50
N LEU A 171 14.53 18.87 22.56
CA LEU A 171 13.88 20.16 22.78
C LEU A 171 12.72 20.08 23.78
N LYS A 172 11.96 18.97 23.78
CA LYS A 172 10.87 18.75 24.75
C LYS A 172 11.39 18.44 26.15
N THR A 173 12.47 17.67 26.27
CA THR A 173 13.03 17.27 27.56
C THR A 173 13.83 18.40 28.22
N ASN A 174 14.41 19.31 27.43
CA ASN A 174 15.21 20.44 27.92
C ASN A 174 14.72 21.79 27.36
N PRO A 175 13.56 22.31 27.81
CA PRO A 175 12.97 23.53 27.27
C PRO A 175 13.77 24.82 27.56
N ASN A 176 14.72 24.77 28.51
CA ASN A 176 15.57 25.90 28.89
C ASN A 176 16.99 25.82 28.32
N ASP A 177 17.32 24.80 27.52
CA ASP A 177 18.62 24.71 26.86
C ASP A 177 18.71 25.74 25.73
N ASP A 178 19.83 26.46 25.66
CA ASP A 178 20.12 27.31 24.52
C ASP A 178 20.39 26.47 23.26
N ILE A 179 20.14 27.04 22.09
CA ILE A 179 20.26 26.39 20.78
C ILE A 179 21.67 25.78 20.60
N GLU A 180 22.70 26.45 21.12
CA GLU A 180 24.09 25.96 21.06
C GLU A 180 24.30 24.66 21.87
N ALA A 181 23.66 24.56 23.04
CA ALA A 181 23.71 23.35 23.87
C ALA A 181 22.96 22.17 23.23
N VAL A 182 21.83 22.45 22.59
CA VAL A 182 21.04 21.48 21.83
C VAL A 182 21.84 20.96 20.63
N ILE A 183 22.44 21.84 19.83
CA ILE A 183 23.29 21.47 18.69
C ILE A 183 24.48 20.60 19.14
N ARG A 184 25.10 20.94 20.28
CA ARG A 184 26.24 20.17 20.81
C ARG A 184 25.84 18.74 21.21
N LYS A 185 24.65 18.55 21.77
CA LYS A 185 24.09 17.23 22.11
C LYS A 185 23.74 16.44 20.84
N LEU A 186 23.24 17.11 19.81
CA LEU A 186 22.86 16.52 18.53
C LEU A 186 24.02 16.16 17.60
N ARG A 187 25.19 16.80 17.74
CA ARG A 187 26.36 16.62 16.87
C ARG A 187 26.66 15.16 16.52
N MET A 188 26.69 14.28 17.53
CA MET A 188 27.02 12.86 17.33
C MET A 188 25.92 12.08 16.63
N ASP A 189 24.67 12.45 16.85
CA ASP A 189 23.52 11.81 16.21
C ASP A 189 23.32 12.31 14.77
N ILE A 190 23.63 13.59 14.50
CA ILE A 190 23.67 14.15 13.13
C ILE A 190 24.74 13.41 12.31
N LEU A 191 25.97 13.31 12.84
CA LEU A 191 27.07 12.66 12.13
C LEU A 191 26.83 11.16 11.89
N LYS A 192 26.08 10.48 12.78
CA LYS A 192 25.66 9.08 12.60
C LYS A 192 24.45 8.92 11.68
N GLY A 193 23.60 9.95 11.59
CA GLY A 193 22.36 9.93 10.80
C GLY A 193 22.55 10.33 9.33
N ILE A 194 23.68 10.94 8.98
CA ILE A 194 24.07 11.21 7.60
C ILE A 194 24.74 9.95 7.04
N GLU A 195 24.01 9.21 6.21
CA GLU A 195 24.60 8.14 5.40
C GLU A 195 25.23 8.79 4.15
N MET A 196 26.56 8.91 4.15
CA MET A 196 27.33 9.42 3.02
C MET A 196 27.87 8.25 2.20
N SER A 197 27.73 8.32 0.87
CA SER A 197 28.26 7.27 0.01
C SER A 197 29.80 7.21 0.09
N ALA A 198 30.40 6.05 -0.12
CA ALA A 198 31.87 5.91 -0.10
C ALA A 198 32.57 6.81 -1.13
N GLN A 199 31.87 7.15 -2.22
CA GLN A 199 32.36 8.03 -3.28
C GLN A 199 32.34 9.52 -2.87
N GLU A 200 31.33 9.95 -2.13
CA GLU A 200 31.27 11.31 -1.56
C GLU A 200 32.22 11.47 -0.37
N ALA A 201 32.42 10.41 0.42
CA ALA A 201 33.35 10.39 1.55
C ALA A 201 34.82 10.46 1.14
N ALA A 202 35.14 9.98 -0.06
CA ALA A 202 36.50 9.94 -0.61
C ALA A 202 36.85 11.18 -1.44
N ARG A 203 35.95 12.17 -1.53
CA ARG A 203 36.13 13.41 -2.28
C ARG A 203 36.65 14.53 -1.39
#